data_AF-A0A3R7TL29-F1
#
_entry.id   AF-A0A3R7TL29-F1
#
_cell.length_a   1.000
_cell.length_b   1.000
_cell.length_c   1.000
_cell.angle_alpha   90.00
_cell.angle_beta   90.00
_cell.angle_gamma   90.00
#
_symmetry.space_group_name_H-M   'P 1'
#
loop_
_entity.id
_entity.type
_entity.pdbx_description
1 polymer ?
#
loop_
_entity_poly.entity_id
_entity_poly.type
_entity_poly.pdbx_seq_one_letter_code
_entity_poly.pdbx_strand_id
1 'polypeptide(L)'
;MREDDTNPEPSFFARWFGFAGWRAMSVKARIFTQIIYRVFFLFGLALLIIGYGMITDSDPGGAPLLVMILSWFFIFQAFINFIFVEGSR
;
A
#
# COMPACT_ATOMS: atom_id res chain seq x y z
N MET A 1 -28.50 -31.45 -14.16
CA MET A 1 -27.08 -31.74 -13.88
C MET A 1 -26.29 -31.07 -15.00
N ARG A 2 -25.39 -30.11 -14.79
CA ARG A 2 -24.54 -29.80 -13.63
C ARG A 2 -24.33 -28.27 -13.61
N GLU A 3 -24.59 -27.64 -12.48
CA GLU A 3 -24.07 -26.31 -12.18
C GLU A 3 -22.56 -26.49 -12.01
N ASP A 4 -21.76 -26.01 -12.96
CA ASP A 4 -20.29 -26.03 -12.86
C ASP A 4 -19.82 -24.58 -12.71
N ASP A 5 -19.82 -24.15 -11.46
CA ASP A 5 -18.78 -23.39 -10.77
C ASP A 5 -17.75 -22.62 -11.62
N THR A 6 -18.19 -21.67 -12.46
CA THR A 6 -17.30 -20.59 -12.89
C THR A 6 -17.21 -19.53 -11.80
N ASN A 7 -16.58 -19.84 -10.68
CA ASN A 7 -16.02 -18.81 -9.81
C ASN A 7 -14.84 -18.21 -10.58
N PRO A 8 -14.91 -16.97 -11.11
CA PRO A 8 -13.75 -16.38 -11.74
C PRO A 8 -12.72 -16.19 -10.64
N GLU A 9 -11.63 -16.95 -10.70
CA GLU A 9 -10.50 -16.75 -9.80
C GLU A 9 -10.14 -15.25 -9.84
N PRO A 10 -10.04 -14.58 -8.67
CA PRO A 10 -9.71 -13.18 -8.64
C PRO A 10 -8.36 -12.99 -9.37
N SER A 11 -8.36 -12.12 -10.38
CA SER A 11 -7.18 -11.87 -11.21
C SER A 11 -5.96 -11.61 -10.34
N PHE A 12 -4.76 -11.99 -10.82
CA PHE A 12 -3.51 -11.78 -10.10
C PHE A 12 -3.41 -10.35 -9.55
N PHE A 13 -3.80 -9.34 -10.34
CA PHE A 13 -3.88 -7.95 -9.92
C PHE A 13 -4.94 -7.69 -8.85
N ALA A 14 -6.13 -8.29 -8.94
CA ALA A 14 -7.16 -8.15 -7.91
C ALA A 14 -6.74 -8.73 -6.55
N ARG A 15 -6.03 -9.87 -6.57
CA ARG A 15 -5.36 -10.46 -5.39
C ARG A 15 -4.22 -9.57 -4.89
N TRP A 16 -3.39 -9.07 -5.80
CA TRP A 16 -2.24 -8.19 -5.53
C TRP A 16 -2.60 -6.77 -5.07
N PHE A 17 -3.84 -6.33 -5.23
CA PHE A 17 -4.32 -5.07 -4.63
C PHE A 17 -5.18 -5.32 -3.39
N GLY A 18 -5.26 -6.57 -2.92
CA GLY A 18 -5.99 -6.93 -1.71
C GLY A 18 -7.50 -6.70 -1.78
N PHE A 19 -8.08 -6.48 -2.97
CA PHE A 19 -9.49 -6.09 -3.14
C PHE A 19 -10.49 -7.07 -2.48
N ALA A 20 -10.11 -8.36 -2.38
CA ALA A 20 -10.90 -9.37 -1.66
C ALA A 20 -11.02 -9.07 -0.15
N GLY A 21 -9.93 -8.65 0.51
CA GLY A 21 -9.92 -8.29 1.93
C GLY A 21 -10.72 -7.03 2.24
N TRP A 22 -10.66 -6.02 1.36
CA TRP A 22 -11.45 -4.79 1.50
C TRP A 22 -12.97 -5.04 1.39
N ARG A 23 -13.40 -6.05 0.65
CA ARG A 23 -14.82 -6.37 0.44
C ARG A 23 -15.46 -7.07 1.64
N ALA A 24 -14.66 -7.80 2.43
CA ALA A 24 -15.10 -8.47 3.66
C ALA A 24 -15.10 -7.57 4.90
N MET A 25 -14.47 -6.39 4.82
CA MET A 25 -14.26 -5.50 5.97
C MET A 25 -15.47 -4.58 6.23
N SER A 26 -15.87 -4.46 7.50
CA SER A 26 -16.97 -3.57 7.90
C SER A 26 -16.65 -2.10 7.59
N VAL A 27 -17.67 -1.26 7.39
CA VAL A 27 -17.51 0.16 7.03
C VAL A 27 -16.61 0.91 8.03
N LYS A 28 -16.77 0.62 9.34
CA LYS A 28 -15.93 1.22 10.40
C LYS A 28 -14.47 0.82 10.27
N ALA A 29 -14.22 -0.47 10.02
CA ALA A 29 -12.87 -1.00 9.88
C ALA A 29 -12.20 -0.50 8.60
N ARG A 30 -12.95 -0.37 7.49
CA ARG A 30 -12.45 0.23 6.24
C ARG A 30 -11.99 1.68 6.44
N ILE A 31 -12.80 2.51 7.11
CA ILE A 31 -12.44 3.91 7.39
C ILE A 31 -11.19 3.98 8.27
N PHE A 32 -11.14 3.18 9.33
CA PHE A 32 -9.98 3.12 10.23
C PHE A 32 -8.70 2.72 9.50
N THR A 33 -8.75 1.67 8.68
CA THR A 33 -7.64 1.24 7.84
C THR A 33 -7.21 2.34 6.88
N GLN A 34 -8.13 3.04 6.20
CA GLN A 34 -7.75 4.15 5.33
C GLN A 34 -7.02 5.29 6.06
N ILE A 35 -7.46 5.63 7.28
CA ILE A 35 -6.80 6.65 8.11
C ILE A 35 -5.38 6.20 8.47
N ILE A 36 -5.25 4.98 9.01
CA ILE A 36 -3.95 4.38 9.34
C ILE A 36 -3.01 4.43 8.14
N TYR A 37 -3.51 4.01 6.97
CA TYR A 37 -2.71 3.97 5.75
C TYR A 37 -2.13 5.33 5.38
N ARG A 38 -2.95 6.38 5.45
CA ARG A 38 -2.51 7.75 5.15
C ARG A 38 -1.47 8.24 6.15
N VAL A 39 -1.69 7.97 7.44
CA VAL A 39 -0.76 8.37 8.51
C VAL A 39 0.60 7.68 8.34
N PHE A 40 0.62 6.35 8.16
CA PHE A 40 1.87 5.61 7.98
C PHE A 40 2.60 5.98 6.68
N PHE A 41 1.85 6.22 5.60
CA PHE A 41 2.44 6.67 4.34
C PHE A 41 3.18 8.00 4.51
N LEU A 42 2.50 9.00 5.09
CA LEU A 42 3.08 10.33 5.33
C LEU A 42 4.24 10.26 6.32
N PHE A 43 4.12 9.43 7.37
CA PHE A 43 5.17 9.25 8.35
C PHE A 43 6.44 8.67 7.74
N GLY A 44 6.32 7.60 6.94
CA GLY A 44 7.48 7.01 6.26
C GLY A 44 8.09 7.94 5.21
N LEU A 45 7.28 8.72 4.50
CA LEU A 45 7.79 9.74 3.58
C LEU A 45 8.57 10.83 4.32
N ALA A 46 8.07 11.29 5.48
CA ALA A 46 8.77 12.26 6.31
C ALA A 46 10.13 11.72 6.79
N LEU A 47 10.18 10.45 7.23
CA LEU A 47 11.43 9.80 7.60
C LEU A 47 12.43 9.73 6.44
N LEU A 48 11.98 9.44 5.22
CA LEU A 48 12.83 9.46 4.05
C LEU A 48 13.39 10.85 3.76
N ILE A 49 12.56 11.89 3.82
CA ILE A 49 12.98 13.28 3.61
C ILE A 49 14.02 13.71 4.64
N ILE A 50 13.77 13.42 5.92
CA ILE A 50 14.72 13.71 7.01
C ILE A 50 16.02 12.91 6.79
N GLY A 51 15.91 11.62 6.47
CA GLY A 51 17.04 10.74 6.19
C GLY A 51 17.92 11.24 5.04
N TYR A 52 17.30 11.73 3.97
CA TYR A 52 18.03 12.36 2.87
C TYR A 52 18.83 13.57 3.36
N GLY A 53 18.17 14.50 4.08
CA GLY A 53 18.84 15.68 4.62
C GLY A 53 20.01 15.36 5.55
N MET A 54 19.91 14.29 6.35
CA MET A 54 21.00 13.83 7.22
C MET A 54 22.19 13.22 6.46
N ILE A 55 21.97 12.66 5.27
CA ILE A 55 23.03 12.00 4.48
C ILE A 55 23.71 13.00 3.54
N THR A 56 22.94 13.91 2.95
CA THR A 56 23.44 14.84 1.93
C THR A 56 23.72 16.24 2.47
N ASP A 57 23.44 16.52 3.75
CA ASP A 57 23.52 17.85 4.38
C ASP A 57 22.82 18.95 3.56
N SER A 58 21.77 18.57 2.83
CA SER A 58 21.07 19.44 1.88
C SER A 58 19.60 19.07 1.76
N ASP A 59 18.73 20.05 1.57
CA ASP A 59 17.32 19.79 1.33
C ASP A 59 17.11 19.09 -0.02
N PRO A 60 16.18 18.11 -0.10
CA PRO A 60 15.87 17.45 -1.36
C PRO A 60 15.24 18.46 -2.34
N GLY A 61 15.95 18.71 -3.44
CA GLY A 61 15.39 19.44 -4.57
C GLY A 61 14.22 18.69 -5.22
N GLY A 62 13.59 19.32 -6.22
CA GLY A 62 12.38 18.76 -6.85
C GLY A 62 12.56 17.36 -7.46
N ALA A 63 13.71 17.09 -8.11
CA ALA A 63 13.98 15.78 -8.72
C ALA A 63 14.23 14.67 -7.68
N PRO A 64 15.12 14.83 -6.67
CA PRO A 64 15.25 13.87 -5.58
C PRO A 64 13.93 13.60 -4.86
N LEU A 65 13.16 14.65 -4.54
CA LEU A 65 11.88 14.52 -3.87
C LEU A 65 10.86 13.70 -4.69
N LEU A 66 10.81 13.93 -6.00
CA LEU A 66 9.94 13.17 -6.90
C LEU A 66 10.34 11.69 -6.95
N VAL A 67 11.63 11.38 -7.04
CA VAL A 67 12.14 10.00 -7.00
C VAL A 67 11.82 9.32 -5.67
N MET A 68 11.97 10.04 -4.55
CA MET A 68 11.64 9.53 -3.21
C MET A 68 10.16 9.21 -3.08
N ILE A 69 9.27 10.11 -3.55
CA ILE A 69 7.82 9.90 -3.51
C ILE A 69 7.43 8.68 -4.34
N LEU A 70 7.93 8.55 -5.58
CA LEU A 70 7.61 7.41 -6.44
C LEU A 70 8.14 6.10 -5.86
N SER A 71 9.39 6.08 -5.42
CA SER A 71 10.01 4.89 -4.84
C SER A 71 9.29 4.46 -3.57
N TRP A 72 9.00 5.41 -2.68
CA TRP A 72 8.25 5.15 -1.45
C TRP A 72 6.83 4.67 -1.74
N PHE A 73 6.16 5.26 -2.72
CA PHE A 73 4.84 4.81 -3.15
C PHE A 73 4.86 3.33 -3.54
N PHE A 74 5.77 2.90 -4.42
CA PHE A 74 5.84 1.49 -4.83
C PHE A 74 6.17 0.55 -3.67
N ILE A 75 7.13 0.92 -2.82
CA ILE A 75 7.50 0.14 -1.63
C ILE A 75 6.31 0.00 -0.68
N PHE A 76 5.62 1.11 -0.40
CA PHE A 76 4.46 1.12 0.48
C PHE A 76 3.34 0.26 -0.08
N GLN A 77 3.02 0.37 -1.37
CA GLN A 77 2.04 -0.49 -2.04
C GLN A 77 2.41 -1.98 -1.91
N ALA A 78 3.69 -2.33 -2.05
CA ALA A 78 4.16 -3.71 -1.89
C ALA A 78 3.99 -4.21 -0.44
N PHE A 79 4.35 -3.41 0.57
CA PHE A 79 4.16 -3.77 1.99
C PHE A 79 2.69 -4.01 2.33
N ILE A 80 1.83 -3.09 1.91
CA ILE A 80 0.39 -3.17 2.10
C ILE A 80 -0.17 -4.45 1.46
N ASN A 81 0.23 -4.72 0.21
CA ASN A 81 -0.22 -5.91 -0.48
C ASN A 81 0.22 -7.18 0.25
N PHE A 82 1.46 -7.23 0.74
CA PHE A 82 1.96 -8.37 1.52
C PHE A 82 1.11 -8.63 2.77
N ILE A 83 0.79 -7.59 3.55
CA ILE A 83 -0.06 -7.69 4.76
C ILE A 83 -1.45 -8.27 4.40
N PHE A 84 -2.06 -7.84 3.30
CA PHE A 84 -3.38 -8.31 2.91
C PHE A 84 -3.37 -9.69 2.24
N VAL A 85 -2.32 -10.07 1.55
CA VAL A 85 -2.18 -11.39 0.92
C VAL A 85 -1.96 -12.48 1.98
N GLU A 86 -1.04 -12.25 2.91
CA GLU A 86 -0.76 -13.19 4.03
C GLU A 86 -1.92 -13.24 5.04
N GLY A 87 -2.56 -12.10 5.36
CA GLY A 87 -3.68 -12.06 6.30
C GLY A 87 -4.99 -12.69 5.80
N SER A 88 -5.02 -13.23 4.57
CA SER A 88 -6.19 -13.89 3.97
C SER A 88 -6.15 -15.42 4.01
N ARG A 89 -5.11 -16.01 4.62
CA ARG A 89 -4.98 -17.44 4.87
C ARG A 89 -5.31 -17.81 6.31
#